data_AF-A0AAV4GX45-F1
#
_entry.id   AF-A0AAV4GX45-F1
#
_cell.length_a   1.000
_cell.length_b   1.000
_cell.length_c   1.000
_cell.angle_alpha   90.00
_cell.angle_beta   90.00
_cell.angle_gamma   90.00
#
_symmetry.space_group_name_H-M   'P 1'
#
loop_
_entity.id
_entity.type
_entity.pdbx_description
1 polymer ?
#
loop_
_entity_poly.entity_id
_entity_poly.type
_entity_poly.pdbx_seq_one_letter_code
_entity_poly.pdbx_strand_id
1 'polypeptide(L)' 'MVEEHLNGCVPCQSSVTGTAKREPLKMTPLPEHAWEEISVDFAGPFPTGEYLLIMIDDYSHFPEVEILYSTSAKAVIPKN' A
#
# COMPACT_ATOMS: atom_id res chain seq x y z
N MET A 1 -9.83 -7.05 -40.27
CA MET A 1 -10.38 -8.42 -40.12
C MET A 1 -9.84 -9.14 -38.89
N VAL A 2 -8.52 -9.25 -38.67
CA VAL A 2 -7.97 -9.92 -37.47
C VAL A 2 -8.23 -9.12 -36.19
N GLU A 3 -7.91 -7.83 -36.15
CA GLU A 3 -8.11 -6.99 -34.96
C GLU A 3 -9.58 -6.88 -34.54
N GLU A 4 -10.49 -6.77 -35.51
CA GLU A 4 -11.94 -6.74 -35.28
C GLU A 4 -12.44 -8.03 -34.61
N HIS A 5 -11.93 -9.19 -35.06
CA HIS A 5 -12.26 -10.48 -34.46
C HIS A 5 -11.70 -10.61 -33.03
N LEU A 6 -10.48 -10.11 -32.81
CA LEU A 6 -9.86 -10.10 -31.48
C LEU A 6 -10.57 -9.15 -30.51
N ASN A 7 -11.06 -8.00 -30.99
CA ASN A 7 -11.83 -7.04 -30.20
C ASN A 7 -13.21 -7.57 -29.78
N GLY A 8 -13.84 -8.42 -30.62
CA GLY A 8 -15.10 -9.09 -30.29
C GLY A 8 -14.96 -10.37 -29.45
N CYS A 9 -13.75 -10.92 -29.32
CA CYS A 9 -13.49 -12.17 -28.61
C CYS A 9 -13.32 -11.94 -27.10
N VAL A 10 -14.37 -12.14 -26.30
CA VAL A 10 -14.35 -12.01 -24.83
C VAL A 10 -13.25 -12.87 -24.15
N PRO A 11 -13.05 -14.16 -24.52
CA PRO A 11 -11.97 -14.96 -23.94
C PRO A 11 -10.59 -14.38 -24.23
N CYS A 12 -10.39 -13.86 -25.46
CA CYS A 12 -9.14 -13.24 -25.87
C CYS A 12 -8.88 -11.98 -25.04
N GLN A 13 -9.86 -11.08 -24.93
CA GLN A 13 -9.77 -9.85 -24.15
C GLN A 13 -9.48 -10.11 -22.66
N SER A 14 -10.10 -11.15 -22.09
CA SER A 14 -9.92 -11.52 -20.67
C SER A 14 -8.58 -12.19 -20.38
N SER A 15 -7.93 -12.75 -21.40
CA SER A 15 -6.62 -13.39 -21.29
C SER A 15 -5.46 -12.41 -21.46
N VAL A 16 -5.75 -11.18 -21.91
CA VAL A 16 -4.73 -10.14 -22.02
C VAL A 16 -4.43 -9.58 -20.64
N THR A 17 -3.20 -9.80 -20.18
CA THR A 17 -2.66 -9.20 -18.96
C THR A 17 -1.75 -8.04 -19.34
N GLY A 18 -1.89 -6.88 -18.68
CA GLY A 18 -0.92 -5.77 -18.77
C GLY A 18 -1.09 -4.77 -19.92
N THR A 19 -2.18 -4.78 -20.69
CA THR A 19 -2.44 -3.78 -21.76
C THR A 19 -3.43 -2.69 -21.39
N ALA A 20 -4.10 -2.79 -20.24
CA ALA A 20 -4.89 -1.68 -19.72
C ALA A 20 -3.93 -0.50 -19.51
N LYS A 21 -4.17 0.59 -20.24
CA LYS A 21 -3.45 1.85 -20.09
C LYS A 21 -3.49 2.18 -18.60
N ARG A 22 -2.33 2.09 -17.93
CA ARG A 22 -2.27 2.33 -16.47
C ARG A 22 -2.89 3.68 -16.20
N GLU A 23 -3.83 3.73 -15.27
CA GLU A 23 -4.39 5.01 -14.85
C GLU A 23 -3.26 5.93 -14.38
N PRO A 24 -3.36 7.25 -14.64
CA PRO A 24 -2.39 8.20 -14.11
C PRO A 24 -2.30 8.06 -12.60
N LEU A 25 -1.07 8.08 -12.07
CA LEU A 25 -0.85 8.14 -10.64
C LEU A 25 -1.48 9.43 -10.09
N LYS A 26 -2.35 9.30 -9.10
CA LYS A 26 -2.90 10.42 -8.36
C LYS A 26 -2.16 10.51 -7.02
N MET A 27 -1.29 11.51 -6.89
CA MET A 27 -0.53 11.73 -5.65
C MET A 27 -1.45 12.29 -4.56
N THR A 28 -1.18 11.91 -3.32
CA THR A 28 -1.76 12.55 -2.13
C THR A 28 -1.17 13.96 -1.98
N PRO A 29 -1.99 14.98 -1.62
CA PRO A 29 -1.47 16.29 -1.25
C PRO A 29 -0.52 16.19 -0.05
N LEU A 30 0.53 17.00 -0.02
CA LEU A 30 1.38 17.13 1.17
C LEU A 30 0.62 17.88 2.28
N PRO A 31 0.65 17.43 3.55
CA PRO A 31 0.09 18.19 4.67
C PRO A 31 0.75 19.57 4.85
N GLU A 32 0.16 20.46 5.65
CA GLU A 32 0.74 21.79 5.87
C GLU A 32 1.84 21.78 6.95
N HIS A 33 1.75 20.88 7.93
CA HIS A 33 2.66 20.83 9.08
C HIS A 33 3.10 19.40 9.42
N ALA A 34 4.24 19.30 10.11
CA ALA A 34 4.71 18.05 10.69
C ALA A 34 3.70 17.50 11.71
N TRP A 35 3.51 16.19 11.68
CA TRP A 35 2.62 15.41 12.54
C TRP A 35 1.12 15.68 12.34
N GLU A 36 0.73 16.24 11.20
CA GLU A 36 -0.67 16.48 10.85
C GLU A 36 -1.34 15.22 10.27
N GLU A 37 -0.63 14.49 9.41
CA GLU A 37 -1.05 13.22 8.82
C GLU A 37 0.07 12.20 8.95
N ILE A 38 -0.28 10.97 9.31
CA ILE A 38 0.68 9.88 9.53
C ILE A 38 0.20 8.66 8.75
N SER A 39 1.05 8.15 7.88
CA SER A 39 0.87 6.86 7.23
C SER A 39 1.42 5.74 8.11
N VAL A 40 0.61 4.70 8.36
CA VAL A 40 0.98 3.57 9.23
C VAL A 40 0.78 2.25 8.51
N ASP A 41 1.78 1.38 8.51
CA ASP A 41 1.68 0.02 7.97
C ASP A 41 2.63 -0.96 8.67
N PHE A 42 2.46 -2.25 8.41
CA PHE A 42 3.32 -3.32 8.91
C PHE A 42 4.29 -3.82 7.85
N ALA A 43 5.55 -3.99 8.22
CA ALA A 43 6.49 -4.83 7.50
C ALA A 43 6.70 -6.15 8.25
N GLY A 44 6.61 -7.29 7.55
CA GLY A 44 6.86 -8.62 8.11
C GLY A 44 5.82 -9.67 7.71
N PRO A 45 5.80 -10.83 8.39
CA PRO A 45 6.71 -11.21 9.47
C PRO A 45 8.15 -11.41 8.94
N PHE A 46 9.14 -10.99 9.72
CA PHE A 46 10.55 -11.25 9.47
C PHE A 46 10.93 -12.67 9.92
N PRO A 47 12.13 -13.19 9.57
CA PRO A 47 12.51 -14.57 9.87
C PRO A 47 12.42 -14.97 11.37
N THR A 48 12.54 -14.01 12.28
CA THR A 48 12.42 -14.20 13.73
C THR A 48 11.00 -14.03 14.27
N GLY A 49 10.01 -13.81 13.38
CA GLY A 49 8.58 -13.79 13.69
C GLY A 49 8.04 -12.42 14.12
N GLU A 50 8.89 -11.41 14.22
CA GLU A 50 8.51 -10.03 14.47
C GLU A 50 7.96 -9.34 13.22
N TYR A 51 7.20 -8.28 13.48
CA TYR A 51 6.74 -7.28 12.54
C TYR A 51 7.34 -5.94 12.95
N LEU A 52 7.52 -5.05 11.99
CA LEU A 52 7.77 -3.63 12.24
C LEU A 52 6.47 -2.88 12.00
N LEU A 53 5.96 -2.19 13.01
CA LEU A 53 4.95 -1.16 12.84
C LEU A 53 5.68 0.12 12.43
N ILE A 54 5.50 0.53 11.18
CA ILE A 54 6.16 1.69 10.61
C ILE A 54 5.14 2.82 10.55
N MET A 55 5.45 3.93 11.21
CA MET A 55 4.68 5.17 11.18
C MET A 55 5.55 6.24 10.51
N ILE A 56 5.01 6.89 9.49
CA ILE A 56 5.72 7.93 8.75
C ILE A 56 4.91 9.21 8.88
N ASP A 57 5.53 10.28 9.38
CA ASP A 57 4.96 11.62 9.25
C ASP A 57 4.96 12.04 7.78
N ASP A 58 3.78 12.28 7.21
CA ASP A 58 3.62 12.50 5.76
C ASP A 58 4.18 13.86 5.31
N TYR A 59 4.39 14.80 6.23
CA TYR A 59 5.02 16.09 5.93
C TYR A 59 6.54 16.01 5.90
N SER A 60 7.16 15.54 6.99
CA SER A 60 8.62 15.53 7.14
C SER A 60 9.28 14.25 6.62
N HIS A 61 8.48 13.23 6.30
CA HIS A 61 8.93 11.87 6.02
C HIS A 61 9.74 11.23 7.16
N PHE A 62 9.60 11.72 8.39
CA PHE A 62 10.28 11.17 9.55
C PHE A 62 9.66 9.81 9.93
N PRO A 63 10.46 8.73 10.03
CA PRO A 63 9.95 7.42 10.40
C PRO A 63 10.05 7.18 11.91
N GLU A 64 8.97 6.66 12.50
CA GLU A 64 8.93 6.04 13.81
C GLU A 64 8.59 4.56 13.65
N VAL A 65 9.37 3.69 14.30
CA VAL A 65 9.27 2.24 14.09
C VAL A 65 9.22 1.50 15.42
N GLU A 66 8.22 0.64 15.58
CA GLU A 66 8.05 -0.24 16.74
C GLU A 66 8.14 -1.71 16.33
N ILE A 67 8.79 -2.54 17.15
CA ILE A 67 8.91 -3.98 16.91
C ILE A 67 7.78 -4.69 17.67
N LEU A 68 6.94 -5.44 16.94
CA LEU A 68 5.79 -6.17 17.47
C LEU A 68 5.82 -7.65 17.07
N TYR A 69 5.12 -8.51 17.81
CA TYR A 69 5.00 -9.95 17.49
C TYR A 69 3.57 -10.34 17.06
N SER A 70 2.73 -9.34 16.76
CA SER A 70 1.35 -9.50 16.29
C SER A 70 0.88 -8.22 15.63
N THR A 71 0.07 -8.33 14.57
CA THR A 71 -0.61 -7.21 13.91
C THR A 71 -1.97 -6.88 14.53
N SER A 72 -2.33 -7.52 15.65
CA SER A 72 -3.61 -7.30 16.30
C SER A 72 -3.70 -5.90 16.91
N ALA A 73 -4.90 -5.31 16.90
CA ALA A 73 -5.15 -4.02 17.55
C ALA A 73 -4.73 -4.01 19.03
N LYS A 74 -4.86 -5.15 19.73
CA LYS A 74 -4.41 -5.30 21.13
C LYS A 74 -2.90 -5.15 21.29
N ALA A 75 -2.11 -5.54 20.29
CA ALA A 75 -0.66 -5.41 20.31
C ALA A 75 -0.21 -3.99 19.97
N VAL A 76 -0.96 -3.29 19.12
CA VAL A 76 -0.65 -1.92 18.66
C VAL A 76 -1.12 -0.84 19.63
N ILE A 77 -2.34 -0.98 20.18
CA ILE A 77 -2.98 0.07 20.97
C ILE A 77 -2.53 -0.05 22.44
N PRO A 78 -1.90 0.98 23.03
CA PRO A 78 -1.47 0.96 24.42
C PRO A 78 -2.64 0.77 25.37
N LYS A 79 -2.39 0.09 26.50
CA LYS A 79 -3.35 0.01 27.60
C LYS A 79 -3.09 1.14 28.57
N ASN A 80 -4.02 2.08 28.65
CA ASN A 80 -4.07 3.11 29.70
C ASN A 80 -4.49 2.53 31.04
#